data_AF-I8UF00-F1
#
_entry.id   AF-I8UF00-F1
#
_cell.length_a   1.000
_cell.length_b   1.000
_cell.length_c   1.000
_cell.angle_alpha   90.00
_cell.angle_beta   90.00
_cell.angle_gamma   90.00
#
_symmetry.space_group_name_H-M   'P 1'
#
loop_
_entity.id
_entity.type
_entity.pdbx_description
1 polymer ?
#
loop_
_entity_poly.entity_id
_entity_poly.type
_entity_poly.pdbx_seq_one_letter_code
_entity_poly.pdbx_strand_id
1 'polypeptide(L)'
;MLKLIKWMLFILFITIGLPILFFVLLFYLAAGGLCDNEIYAELSSPDNRYKAVIFQRDCGATSDFSTQISILPAANTLANESGNIFVLKGHPQSHAPAISWLSNTELLINTPLDGSEIKAESRFDSTENIRIRYAEMATD
;
A
#
# COMPACT_ATOMS: atom_id res chain seq x y z
N MET A 1 29.73 -29.85 -39.33
CA MET A 1 28.90 -30.16 -38.15
C MET A 1 28.88 -29.04 -37.11
N LEU A 2 30.02 -28.55 -36.60
CA LEU A 2 30.06 -27.52 -35.55
C LEU A 2 29.37 -26.18 -35.91
N LYS A 3 29.47 -25.73 -37.18
CA LYS A 3 28.77 -24.52 -37.68
C LYS A 3 27.25 -24.68 -37.68
N LEU A 4 26.75 -25.87 -38.03
CA LEU A 4 25.31 -26.18 -38.08
C LEU A 4 24.72 -26.26 -36.66
N ILE A 5 25.46 -26.87 -35.72
CA ILE A 5 25.07 -26.92 -34.29
C ILE A 5 24.98 -25.52 -33.69
N LYS A 6 25.94 -24.63 -33.99
CA LYS A 6 25.89 -23.22 -33.54
C LYS A 6 24.67 -22.47 -34.07
N TRP A 7 24.30 -22.72 -35.32
CA TRP A 7 23.10 -22.13 -35.94
C TRP A 7 21.81 -22.66 -35.33
N MET A 8 21.74 -23.97 -35.06
CA MET A 8 20.59 -24.58 -34.40
C MET A 8 20.40 -24.05 -32.97
N LEU A 9 21.48 -23.90 -32.20
CA LEU A 9 21.43 -23.32 -30.85
C LEU A 9 21.02 -21.84 -30.88
N PHE A 10 21.48 -21.09 -31.88
CA PHE A 10 21.09 -19.69 -32.07
C PHE A 10 19.60 -19.55 -32.41
N ILE A 11 19.09 -20.38 -33.32
CA ILE A 11 17.67 -20.40 -33.68
C ILE A 11 16.83 -20.80 -32.47
N LEU A 12 17.24 -21.82 -31.72
CA LEU A 12 16.55 -22.27 -30.50
C LEU A 12 16.50 -21.18 -29.43
N PHE A 13 17.59 -20.43 -29.25
CA PHE A 13 17.61 -19.31 -28.32
C PHE A 13 16.68 -18.17 -28.77
N ILE A 14 16.61 -17.88 -30.08
CA ILE A 14 15.69 -16.87 -30.61
C ILE A 14 14.22 -17.31 -30.51
N THR A 15 13.91 -18.58 -30.76
CA THR A 15 12.52 -19.07 -30.78
C THR A 15 11.98 -19.43 -29.40
N ILE A 16 12.84 -19.74 -28.43
CA ILE A 16 12.42 -20.16 -27.08
C ILE A 16 12.97 -19.22 -26.01
N GLY A 17 14.28 -18.93 -26.04
CA GLY A 17 14.93 -18.08 -25.03
C GLY A 17 14.41 -16.64 -25.06
N LEU A 18 14.30 -16.04 -26.25
CA LEU A 18 13.86 -14.65 -26.42
C LEU A 18 12.40 -14.45 -26.01
N PRO A 19 11.44 -15.32 -26.39
CA PRO A 19 10.05 -15.22 -25.92
C PRO A 19 9.92 -15.46 -24.42
N ILE A 20 10.65 -16.42 -23.83
CA ILE A 20 10.61 -16.64 -22.38
C ILE A 20 11.12 -15.39 -21.64
N LEU A 21 12.23 -14.81 -22.09
CA LEU A 21 12.76 -13.58 -21.49
C LEU A 21 11.77 -12.41 -21.62
N PHE A 22 11.12 -12.29 -22.78
CA PHE A 22 10.08 -11.29 -23.02
C PHE A 22 8.85 -11.49 -22.12
N PHE A 23 8.38 -12.73 -21.94
CA PHE A 23 7.27 -13.05 -21.05
C PHE A 23 7.62 -12.82 -19.57
N VAL A 24 8.84 -13.16 -19.15
CA VAL A 24 9.32 -12.86 -17.79
C VAL A 24 9.38 -11.35 -17.57
N LEU A 25 9.92 -10.59 -18.53
CA LEU A 25 9.95 -9.13 -18.45
C LEU A 25 8.53 -8.53 -18.40
N LEU A 26 7.61 -9.00 -19.26
CA LEU A 26 6.21 -8.59 -19.23
C LEU A 26 5.55 -8.90 -17.90
N PHE A 27 5.80 -10.09 -17.34
CA PHE A 27 5.28 -10.48 -16.03
C PHE A 27 5.82 -9.59 -14.91
N TYR A 28 7.13 -9.30 -14.90
CA TYR A 28 7.71 -8.38 -13.92
C TYR A 28 7.18 -6.95 -14.05
N LEU A 29 6.98 -6.46 -15.28
CA LEU A 29 6.40 -5.14 -15.52
C LEU A 29 4.91 -5.08 -15.15
N ALA A 30 4.17 -6.17 -15.35
CA ALA A 30 2.76 -6.28 -14.94
C ALA A 30 2.61 -6.52 -13.43
N ALA A 31 3.58 -7.17 -12.78
CA ALA A 31 3.54 -7.53 -11.36
C ALA A 31 3.53 -6.29 -10.44
N GLY A 32 4.17 -5.19 -10.85
CA GLY A 32 4.07 -3.90 -10.15
C GLY A 32 2.66 -3.31 -10.12
N GLY A 33 1.76 -3.78 -10.99
CA GLY A 33 0.35 -3.43 -11.05
C GLY A 33 -0.60 -4.47 -10.46
N LEU A 34 -0.11 -5.53 -9.81
CA LEU A 34 -0.95 -6.57 -9.19
C LEU A 34 -1.45 -6.18 -7.79
N CYS A 35 -1.02 -5.03 -7.26
CA CYS A 35 -1.59 -4.54 -6.04
C CYS A 35 -2.99 -3.97 -6.29
N ASP A 36 -3.90 -4.22 -5.37
CA ASP A 36 -5.22 -3.61 -5.35
C ASP A 36 -5.51 -3.03 -3.96
N ASN A 37 -6.27 -1.94 -3.95
CA ASN A 37 -6.69 -1.23 -2.74
C ASN A 37 -8.20 -1.32 -2.59
N GLU A 38 -8.67 -1.99 -1.54
CA GLU A 38 -10.09 -2.08 -1.21
C GLU A 38 -10.41 -1.20 0.00
N ILE A 39 -11.29 -0.21 -0.18
CA ILE A 39 -11.70 0.71 0.88
C ILE A 39 -12.48 -0.06 1.95
N TYR A 40 -12.01 0.01 3.19
CA TYR A 40 -12.69 -0.55 4.36
C TYR A 40 -13.57 0.50 5.06
N ALA A 41 -13.05 1.73 5.24
CA ALA A 41 -13.78 2.83 5.85
C ALA A 41 -13.24 4.19 5.40
N GLU A 42 -14.10 5.20 5.41
CA GLU A 42 -13.72 6.61 5.18
C GLU A 42 -14.28 7.50 6.31
N LEU A 43 -13.51 8.49 6.73
CA LEU A 43 -13.92 9.48 7.72
C LEU A 43 -13.50 10.88 7.31
N SER A 44 -14.47 11.75 7.05
CA SER A 44 -14.25 13.16 6.75
C SER A 44 -13.77 13.92 7.99
N SER A 45 -12.84 14.85 7.76
CA SER A 45 -12.48 15.90 8.73
C SER A 45 -13.68 16.81 9.02
N PRO A 46 -13.72 17.51 10.17
CA PRO A 46 -14.90 18.29 10.58
C PRO A 46 -15.27 19.43 9.60
N ASP A 47 -14.28 20.01 8.92
CA ASP A 47 -14.48 21.02 7.87
C ASP A 47 -14.67 20.43 6.46
N ASN A 48 -14.67 19.10 6.33
CA ASN A 48 -14.77 18.35 5.08
C ASN A 48 -13.69 18.68 4.03
N ARG A 49 -12.53 19.22 4.44
CA ARG A 49 -11.43 19.47 3.49
C ARG A 49 -10.61 18.22 3.19
N TYR A 50 -10.43 17.37 4.20
CA TYR A 50 -9.72 16.10 4.09
C TYR A 50 -10.62 14.94 4.49
N LYS A 51 -10.23 13.75 4.07
CA LYS A 51 -10.73 12.49 4.61
C LYS A 51 -9.57 11.56 4.94
N ALA A 52 -9.75 10.77 5.97
CA ALA A 52 -8.90 9.63 6.28
C ALA A 52 -9.58 8.37 5.72
N VAL A 53 -8.82 7.53 5.04
CA VAL A 53 -9.33 6.31 4.39
C VAL A 53 -8.54 5.13 4.92
N ILE A 54 -9.25 4.17 5.51
CA ILE A 54 -8.73 2.87 5.90
C ILE A 54 -9.01 1.91 4.74
N PHE A 55 -7.99 1.20 4.29
CA PHE A 55 -8.11 0.27 3.17
C PHE A 55 -7.24 -0.97 3.37
N GLN A 56 -7.69 -2.06 2.78
CA GLN A 56 -6.84 -3.22 2.54
C GLN A 56 -5.97 -2.95 1.33
N ARG A 57 -4.68 -3.29 1.41
CA ARG A 57 -3.85 -3.47 0.22
C ARG A 57 -3.43 -4.93 0.10
N ASP A 58 -3.73 -5.52 -1.04
CA ASP A 58 -3.36 -6.88 -1.43
C ASP A 58 -2.49 -6.80 -2.69
N CYS A 59 -1.29 -7.39 -2.67
CA CYS A 59 -0.39 -7.46 -3.83
C CYS A 59 -0.26 -8.87 -4.43
N GLY A 60 -1.20 -9.76 -4.10
CA GLY A 60 -1.36 -11.08 -4.70
C GLY A 60 -0.78 -12.23 -3.88
N ALA A 61 -0.85 -13.43 -4.46
CA ALA A 61 -0.81 -14.74 -3.77
C ALA A 61 0.35 -15.01 -2.80
N THR A 62 1.49 -14.33 -2.94
CA THR A 62 2.66 -14.54 -2.07
C THR A 62 2.86 -13.42 -1.05
N SER A 63 2.06 -12.36 -1.12
CA SER A 63 2.08 -11.23 -0.19
C SER A 63 0.93 -11.38 0.80
N ASP A 64 1.18 -11.06 2.06
CA ASP A 64 0.11 -10.99 3.06
C ASP A 64 -0.68 -9.69 2.90
N PHE A 65 -1.93 -9.68 3.39
CA PHE A 65 -2.74 -8.48 3.42
C PHE A 65 -2.14 -7.43 4.35
N SER A 66 -2.45 -6.17 4.07
CA SER A 66 -2.09 -5.08 4.97
C SER A 66 -3.25 -4.11 5.13
N THR A 67 -3.40 -3.64 6.35
CA THR A 67 -4.31 -2.55 6.70
C THR A 67 -3.54 -1.25 6.63
N GLN A 68 -4.00 -0.34 5.78
CA GLN A 68 -3.30 0.90 5.50
C GLN A 68 -4.25 2.08 5.68
N ILE A 69 -3.69 3.22 6.09
CA ILE A 69 -4.43 4.47 6.24
C ILE A 69 -3.75 5.55 5.42
N SER A 70 -4.57 6.27 4.64
CA SER A 70 -4.17 7.47 3.93
C SER A 70 -5.04 8.66 4.30
N ILE A 71 -4.44 9.84 4.37
CA ILE A 71 -5.17 11.12 4.31
C ILE A 71 -5.11 11.65 2.87
N LEU A 72 -6.21 12.23 2.40
CA LEU A 72 -6.30 12.89 1.10
C LEU A 72 -7.35 14.00 1.13
N PRO A 73 -7.31 14.97 0.18
CA PRO A 73 -8.41 15.91 0.01
C PRO A 73 -9.74 15.19 -0.16
N ALA A 74 -10.81 15.72 0.45
CA ALA A 74 -12.10 15.03 0.53
C ALA A 74 -12.71 14.68 -0.85
N ALA A 75 -12.44 15.51 -1.86
CA ALA A 75 -12.91 15.31 -3.23
C ALA A 75 -12.10 14.26 -4.03
N ASN A 76 -10.95 13.83 -3.52
CA ASN A 76 -10.07 12.89 -4.22
C ASN A 76 -10.51 11.45 -3.96
N THR A 77 -10.27 10.59 -4.96
CA THR A 77 -10.38 9.13 -4.81
C THR A 77 -9.07 8.54 -4.31
N LEU A 78 -9.15 7.44 -3.57
CA LEU A 78 -7.95 6.70 -3.17
C LEU A 78 -7.21 6.21 -4.42
N ALA A 79 -5.92 6.57 -4.55
CA ALA A 79 -5.06 6.02 -5.59
C ALA A 79 -4.66 4.58 -5.25
N ASN A 80 -4.33 3.78 -6.25
CA ASN A 80 -3.81 2.43 -6.05
C ASN A 80 -2.32 2.43 -5.64
N GLU A 81 -2.04 3.10 -4.52
CA GLU A 81 -0.71 3.29 -3.95
C GLU A 81 -0.69 2.85 -2.48
N SER A 82 0.50 2.76 -1.88
CA SER A 82 0.63 2.46 -0.45
C SER A 82 0.15 3.65 0.40
N GLY A 83 -0.37 3.33 1.59
CA GLY A 83 -0.80 4.24 2.64
C GLY A 83 0.25 5.28 2.98
N ASN A 84 -0.19 6.53 3.12
CA ASN A 84 0.72 7.64 3.37
C ASN A 84 1.01 7.88 4.86
N ILE A 85 0.14 7.46 5.79
CA ILE A 85 0.34 7.75 7.23
C ILE A 85 0.45 6.52 8.14
N PHE A 86 -0.14 5.38 7.78
CA PHE A 86 -0.12 4.19 8.63
C PHE A 86 -0.18 2.91 7.80
N VAL A 87 0.63 1.91 8.15
CA VAL A 87 0.65 0.58 7.52
C VAL A 87 0.91 -0.47 8.59
N LEU A 88 0.00 -1.44 8.69
CA LEU A 88 0.08 -2.59 9.58
C LEU A 88 -0.22 -3.87 8.79
N LYS A 89 0.42 -4.99 9.14
CA LYS A 89 0.09 -6.29 8.54
C LYS A 89 -1.28 -6.78 9.01
N GLY A 90 -1.95 -7.54 8.16
CA GLY A 90 -3.24 -8.16 8.46
C GLY A 90 -4.42 -7.45 7.83
N HIS A 91 -5.54 -8.18 7.76
CA HIS A 91 -6.79 -7.73 7.14
C HIS A 91 -7.50 -6.69 8.01
N PRO A 92 -8.10 -5.63 7.44
CA PRO A 92 -8.72 -4.54 8.22
C PRO A 92 -9.88 -5.00 9.11
N GLN A 93 -10.62 -6.04 8.73
CA GLN A 93 -11.62 -6.68 9.60
C GLN A 93 -11.10 -7.08 11.00
N SER A 94 -9.82 -7.42 11.13
CA SER A 94 -9.20 -7.82 12.40
C SER A 94 -8.14 -6.84 12.92
N HIS A 95 -7.56 -6.01 12.04
CA HIS A 95 -6.41 -5.15 12.36
C HIS A 95 -6.65 -3.66 12.11
N ALA A 96 -7.86 -3.25 11.67
CA ALA A 96 -8.15 -1.82 11.51
C ALA A 96 -8.30 -1.13 12.87
N PRO A 97 -7.47 -0.12 13.17
CA PRO A 97 -7.69 0.72 14.33
C PRO A 97 -8.91 1.62 14.08
N ALA A 98 -9.63 1.95 15.15
CA ALA A 98 -10.60 3.02 15.07
C ALA A 98 -9.89 4.35 14.85
N ILE A 99 -10.50 5.26 14.10
CA ILE A 99 -9.95 6.60 13.85
C ILE A 99 -10.97 7.68 14.19
N SER A 100 -10.49 8.85 14.61
CA SER A 100 -11.34 10.02 14.86
C SER A 100 -10.58 11.31 14.59
N TRP A 101 -11.24 12.28 13.95
CA TRP A 101 -10.70 13.63 13.85
C TRP A 101 -10.93 14.37 15.17
N LEU A 102 -9.86 14.82 15.82
CA LEU A 102 -9.91 15.66 17.02
C LEU A 102 -10.11 17.14 16.67
N SER A 103 -9.64 17.54 15.48
CA SER A 103 -9.84 18.86 14.89
C SER A 103 -9.65 18.79 13.36
N ASN A 104 -9.75 19.92 12.66
CA ASN A 104 -9.48 20.00 11.22
C ASN A 104 -8.03 19.62 10.84
N THR A 105 -7.11 19.65 11.80
CA THR A 105 -5.67 19.42 11.57
C THR A 105 -5.09 18.34 12.47
N GLU A 106 -5.93 17.50 13.08
CA GLU A 106 -5.46 16.47 14.01
C GLU A 106 -6.34 15.22 13.93
N LEU A 107 -5.74 14.10 13.52
CA LEU A 107 -6.36 12.79 13.45
C LEU A 107 -5.80 11.90 14.57
N LEU A 108 -6.68 11.26 15.33
CA LEU A 108 -6.34 10.19 16.25
C LEU A 108 -6.52 8.84 15.56
N ILE A 109 -5.46 8.03 15.59
CA ILE A 109 -5.52 6.60 15.31
C ILE A 109 -5.53 5.90 16.67
N ASN A 110 -6.66 5.29 17.02
CA ASN A 110 -6.91 4.71 18.33
C ASN A 110 -6.27 3.32 18.48
N THR A 111 -4.94 3.28 18.35
CA THR A 111 -4.09 2.15 18.64
C THR A 111 -2.79 2.64 19.26
N PRO A 112 -2.28 1.98 20.31
CA PRO A 112 -0.91 2.19 20.74
C PRO A 112 0.07 1.70 19.68
N LEU A 113 1.23 2.37 19.61
CA LEU A 113 2.34 1.91 18.78
C LEU A 113 3.19 0.92 19.56
N ASP A 114 3.31 -0.30 19.04
CA ASP A 114 4.09 -1.38 19.66
C ASP A 114 5.31 -1.82 18.83
N GLY A 115 5.51 -1.21 17.66
CA GLY A 115 6.60 -1.52 16.74
C GLY A 115 6.28 -2.61 15.73
N SER A 116 5.06 -3.16 15.75
CA SER A 116 4.57 -4.06 14.69
C SER A 116 4.20 -3.32 13.41
N GLU A 117 4.03 -2.00 13.47
CA GLU A 117 3.72 -1.14 12.34
C GLU A 117 4.87 -1.10 11.34
N ILE A 118 4.53 -1.24 10.06
CA ILE A 118 5.48 -1.01 8.96
C ILE A 118 5.68 0.50 8.74
N LYS A 119 4.62 1.29 8.97
CA LYS A 119 4.63 2.75 8.88
C LYS A 119 3.71 3.34 9.95
N ALA A 120 4.20 4.38 10.64
CA ALA A 120 3.42 5.20 11.55
C ALA A 120 3.96 6.64 11.53
N GLU A 121 3.34 7.50 10.72
CA GLU A 121 3.74 8.90 10.59
C GLU A 121 3.11 9.76 11.69
N SER A 122 3.86 10.76 12.16
CA SER A 122 3.30 11.78 13.08
C SER A 122 2.63 12.95 12.35
N ARG A 123 2.82 13.06 11.02
CA ARG A 123 2.33 14.14 10.16
C ARG A 123 2.02 13.64 8.74
N PHE A 124 0.95 14.15 8.13
CA PHE A 124 0.53 13.77 6.78
C PHE A 124 1.43 14.36 5.69
N ASP A 125 1.65 15.68 5.75
CA ASP A 125 2.55 16.41 4.85
C ASP A 125 3.16 17.60 5.60
N SER A 126 4.38 17.94 5.22
CA SER A 126 5.12 19.14 5.58
C SER A 126 4.37 20.45 5.27
N THR A 127 3.55 20.48 4.23
CA THR A 127 2.82 21.69 3.80
C THR A 127 1.47 21.87 4.50
N GLU A 128 0.83 20.74 4.83
CA GLU A 128 -0.61 20.67 5.09
C GLU A 128 -0.93 20.61 6.62
N ASN A 129 0.10 20.61 7.48
CA ASN A 129 0.07 20.69 8.95
C ASN A 129 -0.94 19.78 9.69
N ILE A 130 -1.41 18.69 9.07
CA ILE A 130 -2.23 17.69 9.74
C ILE A 130 -1.33 16.79 10.60
N ARG A 131 -1.59 16.76 11.91
CA ARG A 131 -0.91 15.91 12.88
C ARG A 131 -1.65 14.58 13.04
N ILE A 132 -0.89 13.51 13.21
CA ILE A 132 -1.40 12.19 13.56
C ILE A 132 -1.02 11.92 15.01
N ARG A 133 -2.02 11.55 15.82
CA ARG A 133 -1.84 11.06 17.19
C ARG A 133 -2.17 9.58 17.25
N TYR A 134 -1.50 8.90 18.17
CA TYR A 134 -1.74 7.51 18.51
C TYR A 134 -2.25 7.43 19.95
N ALA A 135 -3.02 6.40 20.27
CA ALA A 135 -3.40 6.14 21.65
C ALA A 135 -2.17 5.76 22.48
N GLU A 136 -2.19 6.03 23.77
CA GLU A 136 -1.11 5.60 24.67
C GLU A 136 -1.27 4.12 25.01
N MET A 137 -0.16 3.41 25.23
CA MET A 137 -0.20 2.07 25.81
C MET A 137 -0.78 2.19 27.22
N ALA A 138 -1.78 1.36 27.53
CA ALA A 138 -2.22 1.22 28.91
C ALA A 138 -1.05 0.67 29.74
N THR A 139 -0.56 1.48 30.67
CA THR A 139 0.41 1.05 31.67
C THR A 139 -0.37 0.38 32.80
N ASP A 140 -0.27 -0.94 32.91
CA ASP A 140 -0.68 -1.68 34.12
C ASP A 140 0.30 -1.44 35.29
#